data_AF-A0AA88E119-F1
#
_entry.id   AF-A0AA88E119-F1
#
_cell.length_a   1.000
_cell.length_b   1.000
_cell.length_c   1.000
_cell.angle_alpha   90.00
_cell.angle_beta   90.00
_cell.angle_gamma   90.00
#
_symmetry.space_group_name_H-M   'P 1'
#
loop_
_entity.id
_entity.type
_entity.pdbx_description
1 polymer ?
#
loop_
_entity_poly.entity_id
_entity_poly.type
_entity_poly.pdbx_seq_one_letter_code
_entity_poly.pdbx_strand_id
1 'polypeptide(L)'
;MTRIPRSENNKADALARLASKNDMDGLISFLIERLDQLSIKREEQVCYSENAAAWMDPIVEYLTTARLPENREEVRRVKNTSARYNLINGKLYHRGHSVPY
;
A
#
# COMPACT_ATOMS: atom_id res chain seq x y z
N MET A 1 10.43 -16.01 -15.10
CA MET A 1 9.53 -16.53 -14.05
C MET A 1 9.95 -17.95 -13.75
N THR A 2 10.72 -18.17 -12.69
CA THR A 2 11.27 -19.50 -12.34
C THR A 2 10.22 -20.24 -11.51
N ARG A 3 9.74 -21.39 -12.01
CA ARG A 3 8.76 -22.24 -11.32
C ARG A 3 9.52 -23.35 -10.62
N ILE A 4 9.43 -23.40 -9.29
CA ILE A 4 10.07 -24.45 -8.49
C ILE A 4 9.28 -25.75 -8.69
N PRO A 5 9.93 -26.87 -9.07
CA PRO A 5 9.30 -28.18 -9.16
C PRO A 5 8.73 -28.63 -7.81
N ARG A 6 7.59 -29.36 -7.83
CA ARG A 6 6.92 -29.79 -6.59
C ARG A 6 7.81 -30.63 -5.68
N SER A 7 8.70 -31.44 -6.26
CA SER A 7 9.69 -32.27 -5.57
C SER A 7 10.70 -31.48 -4.74
N GLU A 8 10.94 -30.21 -5.10
CA GLU A 8 11.89 -29.31 -4.43
C GLU A 8 11.19 -28.39 -3.42
N ASN A 9 9.86 -28.40 -3.37
CA ASN A 9 9.04 -27.51 -2.52
C ASN A 9 8.79 -28.07 -1.11
N ASN A 10 9.56 -29.06 -0.67
CA ASN A 10 9.28 -29.81 0.57
C ASN A 10 9.24 -28.92 1.82
N LYS A 11 10.09 -27.89 1.88
CA LYS A 11 10.12 -26.94 3.01
C LYS A 11 8.84 -26.12 3.10
N ALA A 12 8.35 -25.59 1.98
CA ALA A 12 7.12 -24.80 1.96
C ALA A 12 5.90 -25.68 2.23
N ASP A 13 5.86 -26.89 1.69
CA ASP A 13 4.79 -27.85 1.95
C ASP A 13 4.75 -28.26 3.44
N ALA A 14 5.91 -28.39 4.12
CA ALA A 14 5.98 -28.63 5.56
C ALA A 14 5.41 -27.46 6.39
N LEU A 15 5.74 -26.22 6.04
CA LEU A 15 5.19 -25.01 6.67
C LEU A 15 3.68 -24.88 6.47
N ALA A 16 3.19 -25.14 5.25
CA ALA A 16 1.76 -25.12 4.94
C ALA A 16 0.99 -26.17 5.76
N ARG A 17 1.56 -27.37 5.93
CA ARG A 17 0.98 -28.42 6.78
C ARG A 17 0.93 -28.03 8.26
N LEU A 18 1.97 -27.35 8.77
CA LEU A 18 1.98 -26.83 10.15
C LEU A 18 0.88 -25.78 10.35
N ALA A 19 0.75 -24.83 9.43
CA ALA A 19 -0.29 -23.80 9.47
C ALA A 19 -1.71 -24.40 9.39
N SER A 20 -1.92 -25.41 8.54
CA SER A 20 -3.22 -26.08 8.39
C SER A 20 -3.63 -26.89 9.62
N LYS A 21 -2.68 -27.37 10.42
CA LYS A 21 -2.97 -28.23 11.58
C LYS A 21 -3.22 -27.46 12.87
N ASN A 22 -3.08 -26.13 12.86
CA ASN A 22 -3.13 -25.28 14.06
C ASN A 22 -2.20 -25.82 15.18
N ASP A 23 -1.10 -26.45 14.78
CA ASP A 23 -0.20 -27.22 15.65
C ASP A 23 0.82 -26.26 16.27
N MET A 24 0.37 -25.52 17.29
CA MET A 24 1.12 -24.45 17.96
C MET A 24 2.44 -24.97 18.56
N ASP A 25 2.47 -26.21 19.05
CA ASP A 25 3.67 -26.84 19.61
C ASP A 25 4.72 -27.14 18.52
N GLY A 26 4.28 -27.55 17.33
CA GLY A 26 5.14 -27.72 16.16
C GLY A 26 5.69 -26.40 15.62
N LEU A 27 4.91 -25.31 15.70
CA LEU A 27 5.34 -23.96 15.33
C LEU A 27 6.41 -23.39 16.29
N ILE A 28 6.30 -23.70 17.59
CA ILE A 28 7.31 -23.35 18.61
C ILE A 28 8.63 -24.09 18.34
N SER A 29 8.57 -25.36 17.91
CA SER A 29 9.77 -26.14 17.58
C SER A 29 10.54 -25.61 16.35
N PHE A 30 9.86 -24.91 15.45
CA PHE A 30 10.41 -24.37 14.20
C PHE A 30 10.87 -22.92 14.34
N LEU A 31 11.51 -22.54 15.44
CA LEU A 31 12.24 -21.27 15.60
C LEU A 31 11.49 -20.04 15.05
N ILE A 32 10.15 -20.04 15.16
CA ILE A 32 9.37 -18.83 14.93
C ILE A 32 9.59 -18.03 16.20
N GLU A 33 10.48 -17.06 16.13
CA GLU A 33 10.61 -16.06 17.17
C GLU A 33 9.29 -15.31 17.26
N ARG A 34 8.43 -15.76 18.18
CA ARG A 34 7.18 -15.07 18.48
C ARG A 34 7.56 -13.86 19.32
N LEU A 35 7.62 -12.71 18.66
CA LEU A 35 7.77 -11.45 19.35
C LEU A 35 6.45 -11.17 20.09
N ASP A 36 6.48 -11.29 21.42
CA ASP A 36 5.33 -10.95 22.28
C ASP A 36 5.04 -9.43 22.28
N GLN A 37 5.91 -8.63 21.64
CA GLN A 37 5.78 -7.19 21.43
C GLN A 37 6.00 -6.86 19.94
N LEU A 38 5.39 -5.78 19.45
CA LEU A 38 5.58 -5.32 18.07
C LEU A 38 7.07 -5.05 17.79
N SER A 39 7.63 -5.67 16.75
CA SER A 39 9.01 -5.41 16.30
C SER A 39 9.24 -3.98 15.82
N ILE A 40 8.15 -3.29 15.47
CA ILE A 40 8.17 -1.94 14.93
C ILE A 40 7.87 -0.99 16.09
N LYS A 41 8.78 -0.06 16.37
CA LYS A 41 8.50 1.08 17.25
C LYS A 41 7.34 1.86 16.63
N ARG A 42 6.21 1.95 17.33
CA ARG A 42 5.10 2.80 16.91
C ARG A 42 5.55 4.24 17.05
N GLU A 43 6.04 4.81 15.96
CA GLU A 43 6.01 6.22 15.57
C GLU A 43 7.03 6.44 14.45
N GLU A 44 6.66 6.06 13.22
CA GLU A 44 6.95 6.99 12.14
C GLU A 44 5.84 8.03 12.22
N GLN A 45 6.15 9.14 12.88
CA GLN A 45 5.38 10.36 12.70
C GLN A 45 5.42 10.62 11.20
N VAL A 46 4.31 10.35 10.50
CA VAL A 46 4.17 10.65 9.08
C VAL A 46 4.45 12.14 8.98
N CYS A 47 5.63 12.49 8.47
CA CYS A 47 6.09 13.86 8.43
C CYS A 47 5.22 14.59 7.41
N TYR A 48 4.14 15.22 7.88
CA TYR A 48 3.37 16.16 7.08
C TYR A 48 4.29 17.35 6.83
N SER A 49 4.80 17.47 5.61
CA SER A 49 5.53 18.66 5.20
C SER A 49 4.55 19.83 5.16
N GLU A 50 4.66 20.74 6.11
CA GLU A 50 3.86 21.98 6.17
C GLU A 50 4.26 23.00 5.10
N ASN A 51 5.39 22.79 4.40
CA ASN A 51 6.05 23.83 3.59
C ASN A 51 6.37 23.45 2.14
N ALA A 52 6.05 22.23 1.69
CA ALA A 52 5.86 22.04 0.26
C ALA A 52 4.41 22.42 0.01
N ALA A 53 4.12 23.36 -0.90
CA ALA A 53 2.77 23.53 -1.46
C ALA A 53 2.18 22.11 -1.59
N ALA A 54 1.16 21.82 -0.79
CA ALA A 54 0.85 20.45 -0.43
C ALA A 54 0.75 19.70 -1.75
N TRP A 55 1.41 18.56 -1.90
CA TRP A 55 1.44 17.83 -3.17
C TRP A 55 0.03 17.59 -3.76
N MET A 56 -1.00 17.73 -2.92
CA MET A 56 -2.43 17.72 -3.24
C MET A 56 -2.99 19.02 -3.84
N ASP A 57 -2.41 20.18 -3.62
CA ASP A 57 -2.93 21.48 -4.06
C ASP A 57 -3.22 21.49 -5.57
N PRO A 58 -2.30 21.04 -6.45
CA PRO A 58 -2.59 20.98 -7.89
C PRO A 58 -3.71 19.99 -8.24
N ILE A 59 -3.90 18.93 -7.44
CA ILE A 59 -4.95 17.94 -7.61
C ILE A 59 -6.30 18.53 -7.20
N VAL A 60 -6.35 19.19 -6.04
CA VAL A 60 -7.55 19.84 -5.51
C VAL A 60 -7.98 20.98 -6.42
N GLU A 61 -7.05 21.82 -6.88
CA GLU A 61 -7.34 22.90 -7.82
C GLU A 61 -7.90 22.36 -9.14
N TYR A 62 -7.30 21.30 -9.69
CA TYR A 62 -7.79 20.67 -10.91
C TYR A 62 -9.18 20.05 -10.74
N LEU A 63 -9.43 19.33 -9.65
CA LEU A 63 -10.73 18.70 -9.39
C LEU A 63 -11.84 19.70 -9.04
N THR A 64 -11.50 20.90 -8.53
CA THR A 64 -12.47 21.95 -8.19
C THR A 64 -12.75 22.91 -9.34
N THR A 65 -11.71 23.38 -10.04
CA THR A 65 -11.81 24.47 -11.03
C THR A 65 -11.66 23.99 -12.48
N ALA A 66 -11.28 22.73 -12.70
CA ALA A 66 -10.87 22.19 -14.01
C ALA A 66 -9.72 22.96 -14.69
N ARG A 67 -9.00 23.82 -13.95
CA ARG A 67 -7.85 24.58 -14.46
C ARG A 67 -6.61 23.72 -14.53
N LEU A 68 -5.80 23.97 -15.55
CA LEU A 68 -4.57 23.23 -15.83
C LEU A 68 -3.42 24.23 -15.91
N PRO A 69 -2.22 23.87 -15.40
CA PRO A 69 -1.03 24.69 -15.58
C PRO A 69 -0.65 24.80 -17.06
N GLU A 70 0.12 25.82 -17.42
CA GLU A 70 0.51 26.09 -18.82
C GLU A 70 1.60 25.11 -19.32
N ASN A 71 2.39 24.56 -18.40
CA ASN A 71 3.39 23.56 -18.71
C ASN A 71 2.75 22.20 -19.03
N ARG A 72 2.95 21.73 -20.28
CA ARG A 72 2.44 20.46 -20.79
C ARG A 72 2.79 19.24 -19.93
N GLU A 73 3.97 19.21 -19.33
CA GLU A 73 4.40 18.10 -18.47
C GLU A 73 3.65 18.10 -17.14
N GLU A 74 3.41 19.28 -16.58
CA GLU A 74 2.61 19.47 -15.36
C GLU A 74 1.16 19.10 -15.59
N VAL A 75 0.58 19.49 -16.72
CA VAL A 75 -0.77 19.05 -17.12
C VAL A 75 -0.89 17.54 -17.11
N ARG A 76 0.07 16.84 -17.73
CA ARG A 76 0.07 15.38 -17.79
C ARG A 76 0.22 14.78 -16.39
N ARG A 77 1.10 15.34 -15.56
CA ARG A 77 1.33 14.90 -14.18
C ARG A 77 0.09 15.05 -13.32
N VAL A 78 -0.56 16.22 -13.36
CA VAL A 78 -1.77 16.52 -12.59
C VAL A 78 -2.93 15.65 -13.04
N LYS A 79 -3.16 15.48 -14.35
CA LYS A 79 -4.22 14.59 -14.87
C LYS A 79 -4.03 13.14 -14.43
N ASN A 80 -2.84 12.59 -14.64
CA ASN A 80 -2.55 11.21 -14.26
C ASN A 80 -2.67 10.98 -12.74
N THR A 81 -2.24 11.96 -11.95
CA THR A 81 -2.32 11.86 -10.49
C THR A 81 -3.76 11.97 -10.03
N SER A 82 -4.52 12.95 -10.55
CA SER A 82 -5.92 13.19 -10.20
C SER A 82 -6.84 12.02 -10.55
N ALA A 83 -6.54 11.24 -11.60
CA ALA A 83 -7.30 10.04 -11.95
C ALA A 83 -7.35 8.99 -10.83
N ARG A 84 -6.42 9.04 -9.87
CA ARG A 84 -6.38 8.15 -8.70
C ARG A 84 -7.13 8.69 -7.49
N TYR A 85 -7.69 9.90 -7.55
CA TYR A 85 -8.36 10.54 -6.42
C TYR A 85 -9.78 10.99 -6.78
N ASN A 86 -10.62 11.10 -5.76
CA ASN A 86 -11.93 11.73 -5.84
C ASN A 86 -12.03 12.83 -4.78
N LEU A 87 -12.69 13.93 -5.12
CA LEU A 87 -12.99 15.00 -4.19
C LEU A 87 -14.45 14.87 -3.73
N ILE A 88 -14.67 14.58 -2.45
CA ILE A 88 -16.02 14.41 -1.86
C ILE A 88 -16.13 15.36 -0.68
N ASN A 89 -17.13 16.25 -0.68
CA ASN A 89 -17.34 17.26 0.36
C ASN A 89 -16.08 18.08 0.71
N GLY A 90 -15.29 18.44 -0.32
CA GLY A 90 -14.04 19.20 -0.14
C GLY A 90 -12.86 18.40 0.44
N LYS A 91 -13.01 17.09 0.64
CA LYS A 91 -11.93 16.19 1.10
C LYS A 91 -11.47 15.28 -0.04
N LEU A 92 -10.16 15.11 -0.17
CA LEU A 92 -9.54 14.27 -1.18
C LEU A 92 -9.45 12.81 -0.69
N TYR A 93 -9.98 11.88 -1.47
CA TYR A 93 -9.99 10.44 -1.18
C TYR A 93 -9.25 9.68 -2.28
N HIS A 94 -8.38 8.75 -1.90
CA HIS A 94 -7.76 7.83 -2.87
C HIS A 94 -8.82 6.85 -3.38
N ARG A 95 -8.87 6.65 -4.70
CA ARG A 95 -9.76 5.68 -5.33
C ARG A 95 -9.24 4.28 -5.01
N GLY A 96 -10.06 3.48 -4.33
CA GLY A 96 -9.72 2.07 -4.07
C GLY A 96 -9.63 1.25 -5.36
N HIS A 97 -8.79 0.23 -5.35
CA HIS A 97 -8.68 -0.74 -6.46
C HIS A 97 -9.88 -1.69 -6.57
N SER A 98 -10.81 -1.63 -5.61
CA SER A 98 -11.91 -2.57 -5.40
C SER A 98 -13.23 -2.16 -6.02
N VAL A 99 -13.26 -1.22 -6.98
CA VAL A 99 -14.51 -0.90 -7.69
C VAL A 99 -14.79 -2.03 -8.69
N PRO A 100 -15.85 -2.85 -8.51
CA PRO A 100 -16.27 -3.78 -9.54
C PRO A 100 -16.99 -2.98 -10.64
N TYR A 101 -16.82 -3.41 -11.89
CA TYR A 101 -17.50 -2.84 -13.05
C TYR A 101 -19.01 -3.06 -12.97
#